data_AF-A0A5E6NVE2-F1
#
_entry.id   AF-A0A5E6NVE2-F1
#
_cell.length_a   1.000
_cell.length_b   1.000
_cell.length_c   1.000
_cell.angle_alpha   90.00
_cell.angle_beta   90.00
_cell.angle_gamma   90.00
#
_symmetry.space_group_name_H-M   'P 1'
#
loop_
_entity.id
_entity.type
_entity.pdbx_description
1 polymer ?
#
loop_
_entity_poly.entity_id
_entity_poly.type
_entity_poly.pdbx_seq_one_letter_code
_entity_poly.pdbx_strand_id
1 'polypeptide(L)'
;MPMTQKQGQIYKEMFENLGDKMRKCLAKGDNSLLGVVMNVLLRWPDTGFNAEMVVHPRTRDTLCFEKPIFDDLTLAPKEQKVIEYIKAEKAAGRRVLVYTTYTGKRDTASRLKRLFENENLKTAVLRSTVGTDKREDWIIDQVDRDIDIMVCNPELVKTGLDLLDFPTIIFMQTGYNVYTVQQASRRSWRIGQTLDVKVVFLGYEDTAQTTCMRLMGKKIAVSQSTSGDIPDNGLDSLNTGEQSIEMELAKALMKQ
;
A
#
# COMPACT_ATOMS: atom_id res chain seq x y z
N MET A 1 9.10 1.22 10.71
CA MET A 1 10.49 0.85 10.41
C MET A 1 11.21 2.02 9.74
N PRO A 2 12.53 2.19 9.90
CA PRO A 2 13.26 3.32 9.30
C PRO A 2 13.61 3.08 7.81
N MET A 3 13.84 4.19 7.10
CA MET A 3 14.47 4.18 5.77
C MET A 3 15.99 4.00 5.88
N THR A 4 16.68 3.75 4.75
CA THR A 4 18.14 3.93 4.72
C THR A 4 18.48 5.41 4.90
N GLN A 5 19.71 5.71 5.35
CA GLN A 5 20.14 7.11 5.54
C GLN A 5 19.95 7.96 4.28
N LYS A 6 20.40 7.46 3.13
CA LYS A 6 20.26 8.14 1.83
C LYS A 6 18.79 8.34 1.44
N GLN A 7 17.97 7.30 1.60
CA GLN A 7 16.54 7.37 1.28
C GLN A 7 15.82 8.36 2.20
N GLY A 8 16.11 8.34 3.50
CA GLY A 8 15.53 9.26 4.48
C GLY A 8 15.90 10.72 4.23
N GLN A 9 17.16 10.99 3.86
CA GLN A 9 17.59 12.34 3.51
C GLN A 9 16.82 12.89 2.31
N ILE A 10 16.74 12.14 1.21
CA ILE A 10 16.02 12.57 0.00
C ILE A 10 14.53 12.72 0.30
N TYR A 11 13.94 11.82 1.08
CA TYR A 11 12.55 11.95 1.48
C TYR A 11 12.29 13.24 2.26
N LYS A 12 13.17 13.58 3.21
CA LYS A 12 13.06 14.78 4.01
C LYS A 12 13.16 16.04 3.14
N GLU A 13 14.13 16.10 2.25
CA GLU A 13 14.29 17.22 1.30
C GLU A 13 13.07 17.37 0.39
N MET A 14 12.54 16.26 -0.13
CA MET A 14 11.30 16.24 -0.92
C MET A 14 10.10 16.71 -0.09
N PHE A 15 9.98 16.26 1.15
CA PHE A 15 8.90 16.62 2.07
C PHE A 15 8.90 18.12 2.37
N GLU A 16 10.04 18.68 2.72
CA GLU A 16 10.19 20.11 3.01
C GLU A 16 9.88 20.96 1.77
N ASN A 17 10.50 20.64 0.62
CA ASN A 17 10.33 21.38 -0.62
C ASN A 17 8.88 21.37 -1.13
N LEU A 18 8.28 20.17 -1.25
CA LEU A 18 6.91 20.04 -1.75
C LEU A 18 5.89 20.54 -0.73
N GLY A 19 6.14 20.33 0.57
CA GLY A 19 5.33 20.85 1.66
C GLY A 19 5.25 22.37 1.64
N ASP A 20 6.39 23.06 1.48
CA ASP A 20 6.44 24.53 1.38
C ASP A 20 5.67 25.05 0.17
N LYS A 21 5.84 24.42 -1.00
CA LYS A 21 5.11 24.79 -2.21
C LYS A 21 3.61 24.62 -2.02
N MET A 22 3.18 23.48 -1.44
CA MET A 22 1.77 23.21 -1.14
C MET A 22 1.20 24.22 -0.14
N ARG A 23 1.91 24.52 0.96
CA ARG A 23 1.49 25.52 1.96
C ARG A 23 1.26 26.90 1.34
N LYS A 24 2.18 27.35 0.48
CA LYS A 24 2.06 28.64 -0.24
C LYS A 24 0.85 28.68 -1.18
N CYS A 25 0.52 27.58 -1.86
CA CYS A 25 -0.67 27.48 -2.70
C CYS A 25 -1.95 27.50 -1.84
N LEU A 26 -2.01 26.71 -0.78
CA LEU A 26 -3.16 26.62 0.12
C LEU A 26 -3.47 27.96 0.81
N ALA A 27 -2.45 28.72 1.20
CA ALA A 27 -2.62 30.06 1.77
C ALA A 27 -3.30 31.05 0.79
N LYS A 28 -3.26 30.77 -0.51
CA LYS A 28 -3.93 31.54 -1.57
C LYS A 28 -5.27 30.92 -2.01
N GLY A 29 -5.74 29.89 -1.30
CA GLY A 29 -6.93 29.13 -1.68
C GLY A 29 -6.73 28.17 -2.87
N ASP A 30 -5.49 27.91 -3.28
CA ASP A 30 -5.19 27.01 -4.38
C ASP A 30 -4.89 25.58 -3.90
N ASN A 31 -5.82 24.67 -4.13
CA ASN A 31 -5.70 23.25 -3.77
C ASN A 31 -5.02 22.40 -4.87
N SER A 32 -4.51 23.01 -5.94
CA SER A 32 -4.00 22.29 -7.11
C SER A 32 -2.84 21.35 -6.81
N LEU A 33 -2.03 21.63 -5.78
CA LEU A 33 -0.88 20.81 -5.40
C LEU A 33 -1.22 19.66 -4.45
N LEU A 34 -2.41 19.66 -3.84
CA LEU A 34 -2.78 18.72 -2.79
C LEU A 34 -2.59 17.27 -3.24
N GLY A 35 -3.31 16.86 -4.30
CA GLY A 35 -3.28 15.48 -4.76
C GLY A 35 -1.89 15.01 -5.22
N VAL A 36 -1.14 15.88 -5.94
CA VAL A 36 0.18 15.50 -6.47
C VAL A 36 1.23 15.36 -5.36
N VAL A 37 1.24 16.27 -4.40
CA VAL A 37 2.17 16.23 -3.26
C VAL A 37 1.84 15.06 -2.34
N MET A 38 0.57 14.85 -2.02
CA MET A 38 0.16 13.72 -1.17
C MET A 38 0.51 12.37 -1.80
N ASN A 39 0.24 12.22 -3.11
CA ASN A 39 0.56 10.97 -3.82
C ASN A 39 2.06 10.67 -3.80
N VAL A 40 2.92 11.67 -4.08
CA VAL A 40 4.37 11.42 -4.14
C VAL A 40 4.96 11.17 -2.75
N LEU A 41 4.56 11.91 -1.72
CA LEU A 41 5.08 11.71 -0.36
C LEU A 41 4.67 10.36 0.25
N LEU A 42 3.58 9.77 -0.20
CA LEU A 42 3.19 8.42 0.20
C LEU A 42 3.85 7.33 -0.64
N ARG A 43 4.02 7.58 -1.94
CA ARG A 43 4.48 6.58 -2.91
C ARG A 43 5.98 6.47 -3.01
N TRP A 44 6.70 7.59 -3.09
CA TRP A 44 8.14 7.62 -3.32
C TRP A 44 8.95 6.74 -2.34
N PRO A 45 8.60 6.65 -1.04
CA PRO A 45 9.25 5.71 -0.12
C PRO A 45 9.31 4.26 -0.62
N ASP A 46 8.30 3.81 -1.38
CA ASP A 46 8.21 2.46 -1.92
C ASP A 46 8.56 2.38 -3.42
N THR A 47 8.79 3.51 -4.09
CA THR A 47 9.06 3.54 -5.54
C THR A 47 10.36 4.24 -5.90
N GLY A 48 11.31 4.35 -4.95
CA GLY A 48 12.63 4.93 -5.18
C GLY A 48 13.50 4.19 -6.20
N PHE A 49 13.03 3.05 -6.74
CA PHE A 49 13.65 2.34 -7.86
C PHE A 49 13.28 2.91 -9.24
N ASN A 50 12.36 3.86 -9.30
CA ASN A 50 12.05 4.65 -10.49
C ASN A 50 12.54 6.09 -10.33
N ALA A 51 12.85 6.73 -11.46
CA ALA A 51 12.99 8.18 -11.47
C ALA A 51 11.65 8.82 -11.09
N GLU A 52 11.71 9.88 -10.31
CA GLU A 52 10.55 10.62 -9.86
C GLU A 52 10.55 12.01 -10.46
N MET A 53 9.44 12.38 -11.10
CA MET A 53 9.24 13.71 -11.64
C MET A 53 7.88 14.22 -11.18
N VAL A 54 7.91 15.21 -10.32
CA VAL A 54 6.72 15.86 -9.76
C VAL A 54 6.48 17.13 -10.55
N VAL A 55 5.31 17.21 -11.18
CA VAL A 55 4.95 18.31 -12.10
C VAL A 55 3.69 19.00 -11.60
N HIS A 56 3.67 20.33 -11.65
CA HIS A 56 2.50 21.12 -11.32
C HIS A 56 1.33 20.78 -12.28
N PRO A 57 0.14 20.39 -11.79
CA PRO A 57 -0.95 19.92 -12.65
C PRO A 57 -1.43 20.95 -13.69
N ARG A 58 -1.45 22.24 -13.30
CA ARG A 58 -1.84 23.36 -14.18
C ARG A 58 -0.69 23.90 -15.03
N THR A 59 0.35 24.45 -14.42
CA THR A 59 1.43 25.15 -15.14
C THR A 59 2.40 24.22 -15.88
N ARG A 60 2.43 22.93 -15.51
CA ARG A 60 3.40 21.94 -15.99
C ARG A 60 4.85 22.20 -15.57
N ASP A 61 5.08 23.10 -14.61
CA ASP A 61 6.41 23.32 -14.05
C ASP A 61 6.89 22.09 -13.26
N THR A 62 8.19 21.83 -13.35
CA THR A 62 8.81 20.78 -12.52
C THR A 62 8.94 21.29 -11.09
N LEU A 63 8.33 20.56 -10.15
CA LEU A 63 8.35 20.89 -8.72
C LEU A 63 9.50 20.19 -7.99
N CYS A 64 9.79 18.94 -8.39
CA CYS A 64 10.83 18.10 -7.81
C CYS A 64 11.22 17.04 -8.85
N PHE A 65 12.50 16.68 -8.91
CA PHE A 65 12.99 15.56 -9.71
C PHE A 65 14.02 14.77 -8.93
N GLU A 66 13.82 13.46 -8.80
CA GLU A 66 14.75 12.56 -8.14
C GLU A 66 15.15 11.41 -9.07
N LYS A 67 16.43 11.07 -9.07
CA LYS A 67 16.93 9.88 -9.76
C LYS A 67 16.57 8.61 -8.97
N PRO A 68 16.51 7.44 -9.61
CA PRO A 68 16.43 6.18 -8.88
C PRO A 68 17.55 6.06 -7.85
N ILE A 69 17.21 5.60 -6.65
CA ILE A 69 18.16 5.36 -5.55
C ILE A 69 18.40 3.87 -5.29
N PHE A 70 17.52 3.02 -5.82
CA PHE A 70 17.65 1.57 -5.84
C PHE A 70 17.67 1.08 -7.29
N ASP A 71 18.50 0.09 -7.59
CA ASP A 71 18.40 -0.65 -8.85
C ASP A 71 17.36 -1.79 -8.73
N ASP A 72 17.26 -2.62 -9.77
CA ASP A 72 16.26 -3.70 -9.82
C ASP A 72 16.44 -4.81 -8.77
N LEU A 73 17.64 -4.97 -8.19
CA LEU A 73 17.96 -6.08 -7.27
C LEU A 73 18.32 -5.62 -5.85
N THR A 74 18.69 -4.35 -5.68
CA THR A 74 18.97 -3.77 -4.38
C THR A 74 17.66 -3.65 -3.60
N LEU A 75 17.58 -4.36 -2.48
CA LEU A 75 16.42 -4.35 -1.59
C LEU A 75 16.29 -3.02 -0.86
N ALA A 76 15.13 -2.39 -0.97
CA ALA A 76 14.74 -1.33 -0.05
C ALA A 76 14.40 -1.95 1.33
N PRO A 77 14.47 -1.19 2.45
CA PRO A 77 14.27 -1.76 3.78
C PRO A 77 12.96 -2.52 3.95
N LYS A 78 11.83 -1.99 3.46
CA LYS A 78 10.53 -2.71 3.49
C LYS A 78 10.55 -4.01 2.70
N GLU A 79 11.26 -4.05 1.57
CA GLU A 79 11.41 -5.25 0.74
C GLU A 79 12.23 -6.32 1.46
N GLN A 80 13.33 -5.91 2.10
CA GLN A 80 14.09 -6.80 2.98
C GLN A 80 13.22 -7.34 4.12
N LYS A 81 12.45 -6.47 4.78
CA LYS A 81 11.61 -6.87 5.91
C LYS A 81 10.48 -7.83 5.52
N VAL A 82 9.82 -7.61 4.38
CA VAL A 82 8.79 -8.54 3.91
C VAL A 82 9.40 -9.89 3.54
N ILE A 83 10.60 -9.93 2.96
CA ILE A 83 11.33 -11.19 2.68
C ILE A 83 11.63 -11.95 3.98
N GLU A 84 12.09 -11.25 5.03
CA GLU A 84 12.31 -11.87 6.35
C GLU A 84 11.02 -12.51 6.90
N TYR A 85 9.90 -11.80 6.84
CA TYR A 85 8.60 -12.34 7.25
C TYR A 85 8.20 -13.56 6.43
N ILE A 86 8.33 -13.48 5.11
CA ILE A 86 7.96 -14.58 4.22
C ILE A 86 8.82 -15.81 4.49
N LYS A 87 10.13 -15.66 4.65
CA LYS A 87 11.03 -16.79 4.94
C LYS A 87 10.66 -17.47 6.28
N ALA A 88 10.30 -16.68 7.29
CA ALA A 88 9.83 -17.22 8.57
C ALA A 88 8.49 -17.98 8.44
N GLU A 89 7.54 -17.45 7.67
CA GLU A 89 6.25 -18.11 7.43
C GLU A 89 6.40 -19.38 6.59
N LYS A 90 7.25 -19.34 5.55
CA LYS A 90 7.58 -20.51 4.73
C LYS A 90 8.21 -21.63 5.56
N ALA A 91 9.14 -21.28 6.46
CA ALA A 91 9.72 -22.25 7.39
C ALA A 91 8.68 -22.88 8.34
N ALA A 92 7.59 -22.18 8.62
CA ALA A 92 6.44 -22.68 9.36
C ALA A 92 5.38 -23.38 8.47
N GLY A 93 5.66 -23.61 7.18
CA GLY A 93 4.74 -24.24 6.24
C GLY A 93 3.55 -23.38 5.84
N ARG A 94 3.67 -22.05 5.94
CA ARG A 94 2.57 -21.10 5.73
C ARG A 94 2.83 -20.24 4.48
N ARG A 95 1.80 -20.08 3.64
CA ARG A 95 1.85 -19.18 2.47
C ARG A 95 1.50 -17.75 2.86
N VAL A 96 2.01 -16.80 2.07
CA VAL A 96 1.86 -15.36 2.36
C VAL A 96 1.15 -14.64 1.21
N LEU A 97 0.16 -13.83 1.57
CA LEU A 97 -0.48 -12.87 0.67
C LEU A 97 0.16 -11.49 0.88
N VAL A 98 0.79 -10.95 -0.15
CA VAL A 98 1.40 -9.62 -0.12
C VAL A 98 0.57 -8.64 -0.94
N TYR A 99 0.04 -7.63 -0.26
CA TYR A 99 -0.69 -6.55 -0.91
C TYR A 99 0.22 -5.39 -1.28
N THR A 100 0.11 -4.92 -2.52
CA THR A 100 0.77 -3.72 -3.01
C THR A 100 -0.17 -2.87 -3.88
N THR A 101 -0.14 -1.55 -3.74
CA THR A 101 -1.14 -0.68 -4.39
C THR A 101 -0.64 -0.02 -5.68
N TYR A 102 0.67 0.06 -5.89
CA TYR A 102 1.26 0.70 -7.06
C TYR A 102 1.52 -0.32 -8.17
N THR A 103 0.48 -0.64 -8.95
CA THR A 103 0.54 -1.69 -10.01
C THR A 103 0.48 -1.13 -11.43
N GLY A 104 0.56 0.19 -11.59
CA GLY A 104 0.55 0.90 -12.88
C GLY A 104 1.96 1.23 -13.36
N LYS A 105 2.22 2.50 -13.69
CA LYS A 105 3.51 2.98 -14.24
C LYS A 105 4.74 2.66 -13.37
N ARG A 106 4.56 2.52 -12.06
CA ARG A 106 5.59 2.18 -11.07
C ARG A 106 5.23 0.82 -10.47
N ASP A 107 5.32 -0.22 -11.29
CA ASP A 107 4.80 -1.57 -11.00
C ASP A 107 5.60 -2.28 -9.89
N THR A 108 5.21 -1.99 -8.65
CA THR A 108 5.75 -2.65 -7.46
C THR A 108 5.42 -4.13 -7.40
N ALA A 109 4.32 -4.60 -8.00
CA ALA A 109 3.98 -6.03 -7.98
C ALA A 109 5.00 -6.84 -8.80
N SER A 110 5.36 -6.35 -9.98
CA SER A 110 6.44 -6.94 -10.78
C SER A 110 7.79 -6.90 -10.07
N ARG A 111 8.12 -5.78 -9.41
CA ARG A 111 9.37 -5.67 -8.65
C ARG A 111 9.42 -6.68 -7.51
N LEU A 112 8.38 -6.75 -6.68
CA LEU A 112 8.30 -7.70 -5.57
C LEU A 112 8.44 -9.14 -6.07
N LYS A 113 7.78 -9.51 -7.18
CA LYS A 113 7.96 -10.83 -7.80
C LYS A 113 9.44 -11.12 -8.10
N ARG A 114 10.12 -10.20 -8.79
CA ARG A 114 11.55 -10.37 -9.13
C ARG A 114 12.42 -10.54 -7.89
N LEU A 115 12.21 -9.70 -6.88
CA LEU A 115 12.97 -9.74 -5.63
C LEU A 115 12.74 -11.04 -4.85
N PHE A 116 11.48 -11.51 -4.78
CA PHE A 116 11.14 -12.75 -4.08
C PHE A 116 11.69 -13.97 -4.81
N GLU A 117 11.61 -14.00 -6.15
CA GLU A 117 12.17 -15.09 -6.96
C GLU A 117 13.70 -15.14 -6.87
N ASN A 118 14.38 -13.99 -6.79
CA ASN A 118 15.82 -13.92 -6.54
C ASN A 118 16.22 -14.55 -5.19
N GLU A 119 15.29 -14.56 -4.23
CA GLU A 119 15.44 -15.22 -2.93
C GLU A 119 14.94 -16.67 -2.91
N ASN A 120 14.69 -17.27 -4.08
CA ASN A 120 14.14 -18.62 -4.27
C ASN A 120 12.76 -18.83 -3.63
N LEU A 121 11.91 -17.79 -3.67
CA LEU A 121 10.52 -17.84 -3.22
C LEU A 121 9.58 -17.89 -4.43
N LYS A 122 8.81 -18.98 -4.55
CA LYS A 122 7.85 -19.19 -5.63
C LYS A 122 6.72 -18.18 -5.52
N THR A 123 6.66 -17.24 -6.45
CA THR A 123 5.77 -16.08 -6.37
C THR A 123 4.85 -15.99 -7.58
N ALA A 124 3.54 -15.90 -7.34
CA ALA A 124 2.57 -15.53 -8.36
C ALA A 124 2.06 -14.10 -8.15
N VAL A 125 1.68 -13.44 -9.26
CA VAL A 125 1.13 -12.08 -9.22
C VAL A 125 -0.27 -12.08 -9.84
N LEU A 126 -1.29 -11.83 -9.03
CA LEU A 126 -2.65 -11.63 -9.52
C LEU A 126 -2.78 -10.21 -10.08
N ARG A 127 -3.09 -10.10 -11.38
CA ARG A 127 -3.25 -8.83 -12.10
C ARG A 127 -4.70 -8.55 -12.43
N SER A 128 -5.01 -7.27 -12.69
CA SER A 128 -6.32 -6.83 -13.15
C SER A 128 -6.73 -7.40 -14.52
N THR A 129 -5.77 -7.90 -15.29
CA THR A 129 -6.02 -8.61 -16.57
C THR A 129 -6.68 -9.97 -16.36
N VAL A 130 -6.65 -10.53 -15.15
CA VAL A 130 -7.43 -11.72 -14.79
C VAL A 130 -8.86 -11.27 -14.47
N GLY A 131 -9.80 -11.70 -15.32
CA GLY A 131 -11.22 -11.42 -15.17
C GLY A 131 -11.75 -11.87 -13.81
N THR A 132 -12.66 -11.10 -13.22
CA THR A 132 -13.19 -11.33 -11.87
C THR A 132 -13.76 -12.75 -11.70
N ASP A 133 -14.45 -13.24 -12.72
CA ASP A 133 -15.01 -14.59 -12.85
C ASP A 133 -13.97 -15.72 -12.83
N LYS A 134 -12.70 -15.40 -13.13
CA LYS A 134 -11.61 -16.37 -13.23
C LYS A 134 -10.61 -16.29 -12.08
N ARG A 135 -10.77 -15.33 -11.16
CA ARG A 135 -9.78 -15.09 -10.10
C ARG A 135 -9.67 -16.26 -9.15
N GLU A 136 -10.80 -16.87 -8.79
CA GLU A 136 -10.85 -18.00 -7.88
C GLU A 136 -10.12 -19.21 -8.48
N ASP A 137 -10.49 -19.65 -9.68
CA ASP A 137 -9.80 -20.72 -10.41
C ASP A 137 -8.31 -20.44 -10.59
N TRP A 138 -7.95 -19.19 -10.90
CA TRP A 138 -6.55 -18.79 -11.06
C TRP A 138 -5.77 -18.95 -9.76
N ILE A 139 -6.36 -18.58 -8.62
CA ILE A 139 -5.74 -18.71 -7.29
C ILE A 139 -5.53 -20.18 -6.97
N ILE A 140 -6.54 -21.03 -7.20
CA ILE A 140 -6.47 -22.48 -6.98
C ILE A 140 -5.34 -23.09 -7.81
N ASP A 141 -5.24 -22.77 -9.11
CA ASP A 141 -4.14 -23.23 -9.97
C ASP A 141 -2.76 -22.79 -9.43
N GLN A 142 -2.64 -21.59 -8.85
CA GLN A 142 -1.37 -21.18 -8.26
C GLN A 142 -1.05 -21.96 -6.98
N VAL A 143 -2.05 -22.19 -6.12
CA VAL A 143 -1.89 -22.99 -4.90
C VAL A 143 -1.48 -24.43 -5.23
N ASP A 144 -2.08 -25.04 -6.26
CA ASP A 144 -1.74 -26.38 -6.75
C ASP A 144 -0.31 -26.46 -7.31
N ARG A 145 0.21 -25.36 -7.86
CA ARG A 145 1.63 -25.22 -8.26
C ARG A 145 2.57 -24.98 -7.08
N ASP A 146 2.04 -25.02 -5.86
CA ASP A 146 2.77 -24.89 -4.62
C ASP A 146 3.57 -23.57 -4.55
N ILE A 147 2.89 -22.45 -4.81
CA ILE A 147 3.48 -21.13 -4.60
C ILE A 147 3.67 -20.85 -3.09
N ASP A 148 4.72 -20.10 -2.77
CA ASP A 148 4.95 -19.59 -1.41
C ASP A 148 4.16 -18.30 -1.18
N ILE A 149 4.04 -17.48 -2.23
CA ILE A 149 3.57 -16.10 -2.14
C ILE A 149 2.60 -15.78 -3.28
N MET A 150 1.50 -15.13 -2.95
CA MET A 150 0.68 -14.40 -3.92
C MET A 150 0.83 -12.90 -3.69
N VAL A 151 1.17 -12.14 -4.74
CA VAL A 151 1.21 -10.68 -4.73
C VAL A 151 0.01 -10.13 -5.50
N CYS A 152 -0.72 -9.17 -4.94
CA CYS A 152 -1.80 -8.52 -5.67
C CYS A 152 -2.12 -7.11 -5.17
N ASN A 153 -2.89 -6.37 -5.96
CA ASN A 153 -3.54 -5.16 -5.46
C ASN A 153 -4.77 -5.56 -4.62
N PRO A 154 -4.93 -5.05 -3.38
CA PRO A 154 -6.05 -5.44 -2.52
C PRO A 154 -7.43 -5.15 -3.14
N GLU A 155 -7.52 -4.20 -4.08
CA GLU A 155 -8.74 -3.92 -4.86
C GLU A 155 -9.21 -5.12 -5.70
N LEU A 156 -8.32 -6.06 -6.05
CA LEU A 156 -8.65 -7.25 -6.83
C LEU A 156 -9.34 -8.34 -6.01
N VAL A 157 -9.21 -8.29 -4.69
CA VAL A 157 -9.70 -9.35 -3.78
C VAL A 157 -10.62 -8.83 -2.67
N LYS A 158 -11.00 -7.55 -2.70
CA LYS A 158 -11.86 -6.95 -1.68
C LYS A 158 -13.30 -7.50 -1.66
N THR A 159 -13.73 -8.23 -2.69
CA THR A 159 -15.09 -8.80 -2.81
C THR A 159 -15.03 -10.28 -3.14
N GLY A 160 -15.91 -11.08 -2.51
CA GLY A 160 -16.27 -12.42 -2.97
C GLY A 160 -15.23 -13.53 -2.88
N LEU A 161 -13.94 -13.23 -2.67
CA LEU A 161 -12.89 -14.25 -2.58
C LEU A 161 -12.57 -14.60 -1.12
N ASP A 162 -12.41 -15.89 -0.87
CA ASP A 162 -11.90 -16.44 0.39
C ASP A 162 -10.47 -16.96 0.15
N LEU A 163 -9.52 -16.45 0.93
CA LEU A 163 -8.07 -16.67 0.71
C LEU A 163 -7.48 -17.50 1.85
N LEU A 164 -8.15 -18.61 2.18
CA LEU A 164 -7.83 -19.46 3.33
C LEU A 164 -6.41 -20.03 3.27
N ASP A 165 -5.91 -20.35 2.07
CA ASP A 165 -4.55 -20.86 1.83
C ASP A 165 -3.43 -19.88 2.21
N PHE A 166 -3.75 -18.60 2.39
CA PHE A 166 -2.80 -17.54 2.73
C PHE A 166 -3.09 -16.99 4.13
N PRO A 167 -2.77 -17.72 5.22
CA PRO A 167 -3.11 -17.31 6.58
C PRO A 167 -2.33 -16.07 7.06
N THR A 168 -1.29 -15.66 6.32
CA THR A 168 -0.52 -14.45 6.61
C THR A 168 -0.69 -13.43 5.49
N ILE A 169 -1.17 -12.24 5.85
CA ILE A 169 -1.38 -11.11 4.96
C ILE A 169 -0.37 -10.01 5.33
N ILE A 170 0.33 -9.46 4.34
CA ILE A 170 1.26 -8.34 4.53
C ILE A 170 0.89 -7.20 3.59
N PHE A 171 0.57 -6.04 4.15
CA PHE A 171 0.36 -4.81 3.39
C PHE A 171 1.69 -4.07 3.23
N MET A 172 2.20 -4.02 1.99
CA MET A 172 3.29 -3.11 1.63
C MET A 172 2.79 -1.67 1.69
N GLN A 173 1.55 -1.41 1.27
CA GLN A 173 0.87 -0.13 1.44
C GLN A 173 -0.60 -0.36 1.73
N THR A 174 -1.20 0.52 2.54
CA THR A 174 -2.64 0.50 2.83
C THR A 174 -3.49 1.19 1.77
N GLY A 175 -2.91 2.12 0.99
CA GLY A 175 -3.69 3.05 0.19
C GLY A 175 -4.53 4.01 1.04
N TYR A 176 -5.58 4.59 0.45
CA TYR A 176 -6.48 5.56 1.09
C TYR A 176 -7.89 5.03 1.36
N ASN A 177 -8.24 3.86 0.82
CA ASN A 177 -9.60 3.36 0.90
C ASN A 177 -9.78 2.49 2.15
N VAL A 178 -10.49 3.02 3.14
CA VAL A 178 -10.77 2.34 4.42
C VAL A 178 -11.50 1.02 4.19
N TYR A 179 -12.52 1.04 3.32
CA TYR A 179 -13.29 -0.13 2.98
C TYR A 179 -12.41 -1.23 2.37
N THR A 180 -11.54 -0.88 1.43
CA THR A 180 -10.61 -1.85 0.82
C THR A 180 -9.70 -2.49 1.87
N VAL A 181 -9.14 -1.70 2.80
CA VAL A 181 -8.30 -2.26 3.86
C VAL A 181 -9.10 -3.18 4.78
N GLN A 182 -10.28 -2.76 5.25
CA GLN A 182 -11.15 -3.57 6.12
C GLN A 182 -11.57 -4.89 5.47
N GLN A 183 -11.88 -4.87 4.18
CA GLN A 183 -12.29 -6.05 3.44
C GLN A 183 -11.12 -6.97 3.14
N ALA A 184 -10.00 -6.42 2.66
CA ALA A 184 -8.83 -7.19 2.24
C ALA A 184 -8.09 -7.83 3.43
N SER A 185 -8.08 -7.17 4.60
CA SER A 185 -7.41 -7.69 5.81
C SER A 185 -8.13 -8.89 6.44
N ARG A 186 -9.38 -9.16 6.06
CA ARG A 186 -10.20 -10.25 6.60
C ARG A 186 -10.33 -11.44 5.66
N ARG A 187 -9.72 -11.39 4.46
CA ARG A 187 -9.92 -12.42 3.42
C ARG A 187 -9.42 -13.80 3.80
N SER A 188 -8.43 -13.87 4.69
CA SER A 188 -7.92 -15.13 5.23
C SER A 188 -8.61 -15.56 6.52
N TRP A 189 -9.41 -14.69 7.15
CA TRP A 189 -10.17 -14.99 8.38
C TRP A 189 -11.65 -15.21 8.04
N ARG A 190 -11.95 -16.45 7.63
CA ARG A 190 -13.26 -16.91 7.18
C ARG A 190 -13.59 -18.27 7.79
N ILE A 191 -14.86 -18.67 7.69
CA ILE A 191 -15.29 -20.01 8.11
C ILE A 191 -14.45 -21.04 7.34
N GLY A 192 -13.88 -22.00 8.05
CA GLY A 192 -12.96 -22.99 7.48
C GLY A 192 -11.46 -22.68 7.69
N GLN A 193 -11.11 -21.49 8.17
CA GLN A 193 -9.72 -21.20 8.56
C GLN A 193 -9.33 -21.98 9.82
N THR A 194 -8.25 -22.75 9.74
CA THR A 194 -7.73 -23.58 10.83
C THR A 194 -6.42 -23.07 11.42
N LEU A 195 -5.77 -22.11 10.74
CA LEU A 195 -4.52 -21.50 11.16
C LEU A 195 -4.74 -20.09 11.72
N ASP A 196 -3.90 -19.69 12.69
CA ASP A 196 -3.91 -18.32 13.19
C ASP A 196 -3.66 -17.34 12.06
N VAL A 197 -4.56 -16.37 11.88
CA VAL A 197 -4.43 -15.36 10.82
C VAL A 197 -3.55 -14.21 11.31
N LYS A 198 -2.51 -13.88 10.55
CA LYS A 198 -1.62 -12.75 10.82
C LYS A 198 -1.82 -11.67 9.78
N VAL A 199 -2.02 -10.43 10.21
CA VAL A 199 -2.09 -9.27 9.32
C VAL A 199 -1.01 -8.27 9.72
N VAL A 200 -0.05 -8.04 8.82
CA VAL A 200 1.09 -7.16 9.04
C VAL A 200 0.95 -5.93 8.15
N PHE A 201 1.16 -4.74 8.72
CA PHE A 201 1.18 -3.49 7.98
C PHE A 201 2.57 -2.87 8.03
N LEU A 202 3.20 -2.69 6.87
CA LEU A 202 4.51 -2.08 6.77
C LEU A 202 4.40 -0.59 6.46
N GLY A 203 5.15 0.23 7.20
CA GLY A 203 5.22 1.67 6.99
C GLY A 203 6.55 2.24 7.46
N TYR A 204 7.07 3.21 6.71
CA TYR A 204 8.26 3.94 7.12
C TYR A 204 7.93 4.95 8.23
N GLU A 205 8.68 4.88 9.32
CA GLU A 205 8.62 5.84 10.43
C GLU A 205 8.91 7.25 9.94
N ASP A 206 8.32 8.24 10.61
CA ASP A 206 8.50 9.67 10.31
C ASP A 206 8.19 10.05 8.85
N THR A 207 7.20 9.36 8.26
CA THR A 207 6.72 9.67 6.91
C THR A 207 5.23 9.89 6.85
N ALA A 208 4.77 10.40 5.69
CA ALA A 208 3.36 10.44 5.34
C ALA A 208 2.70 9.05 5.44
N GLN A 209 3.43 7.94 5.24
CA GLN A 209 2.87 6.58 5.33
C GLN A 209 2.33 6.30 6.72
N THR A 210 3.16 6.46 7.76
CA THR A 210 2.73 6.23 9.15
C THR A 210 1.64 7.18 9.60
N THR A 211 1.65 8.43 9.11
CA THR A 211 0.57 9.39 9.40
C THR A 211 -0.74 8.96 8.74
N CYS A 212 -0.69 8.53 7.48
CA CYS A 212 -1.85 7.98 6.77
C CYS A 212 -2.40 6.74 7.46
N MET A 213 -1.55 5.77 7.81
CA MET A 213 -1.94 4.56 8.54
C MET A 213 -2.62 4.89 9.87
N ARG A 214 -2.15 5.90 10.60
CA ARG A 214 -2.77 6.35 11.85
C ARG A 214 -4.17 6.91 11.62
N LEU A 215 -4.35 7.74 10.59
CA LEU A 215 -5.67 8.29 10.22
C LEU A 215 -6.62 7.18 9.78
N MET A 216 -6.14 6.26 8.94
CA MET A 216 -6.87 5.06 8.52
C MET A 216 -7.32 4.23 9.71
N GLY A 217 -6.43 3.94 10.66
CA GLY A 217 -6.74 3.18 11.87
C GLY A 217 -7.82 3.86 12.72
N LYS A 218 -7.75 5.18 12.90
CA LYS A 218 -8.79 5.95 13.60
C LYS A 218 -10.14 5.83 12.90
N LYS A 219 -10.16 5.99 11.58
CA LYS A 219 -11.39 5.91 10.78
C LYS A 219 -12.00 4.51 10.78
N ILE A 220 -11.17 3.47 10.74
CA ILE A 220 -11.58 2.07 10.89
C ILE A 220 -12.20 1.83 12.28
N ALA A 221 -11.59 2.34 13.34
CA ALA A 221 -12.10 2.19 14.71
C ALA A 221 -13.46 2.87 14.88
N VAL A 222 -13.61 4.10 14.38
CA VAL A 222 -14.89 4.83 14.38
C VAL A 222 -15.95 4.06 13.60
N SER A 223 -15.62 3.64 12.37
CA SER A 223 -16.49 2.82 11.51
C SER A 223 -17.02 1.59 12.25
N GLN A 224 -16.14 0.81 12.87
CA GLN A 224 -16.52 -0.41 13.58
C GLN A 224 -17.40 -0.12 14.81
N SER A 225 -17.18 0.99 15.51
CA SER A 225 -17.99 1.38 16.67
C SER A 225 -19.43 1.79 16.31
N THR A 226 -19.66 2.21 15.06
CA THR A 226 -20.97 2.63 14.57
C THR A 226 -21.76 1.53 13.84
N SER A 227 -21.13 0.38 13.55
CA SER A 227 -21.70 -0.69 12.73
C SER A 227 -22.66 -1.63 13.48
N GLY A 228 -23.67 -1.07 14.15
CA GLY A 228 -24.79 -1.82 14.70
C GLY A 228 -25.85 -2.19 13.65
N ASP A 229 -26.01 -1.38 12.60
CA ASP A 229 -26.91 -1.61 11.46
C ASP A 229 -26.44 -0.74 10.28
N ILE A 230 -25.45 -1.19 9.51
CA ILE A 230 -24.99 -0.46 8.32
C ILE A 230 -25.18 -1.38 7.10
N PRO A 231 -26.12 -1.07 6.17
CA PRO A 231 -26.30 -1.84 4.95
C PRO A 231 -25.01 -1.82 4.11
N ASP A 232 -24.81 -2.80 3.23
CA ASP A 232 -23.57 -3.02 2.44
C ASP A 232 -23.05 -1.77 1.69
N ASN A 233 -23.91 -0.78 1.42
CA ASN A 233 -23.59 0.48 0.74
C ASN A 233 -23.25 1.65 1.68
N GLY A 234 -23.46 1.49 3.00
CA GLY A 234 -23.26 2.55 3.99
C GLY A 234 -21.80 2.81 4.34
N LEU A 235 -20.87 1.91 4.03
CA LEU A 235 -19.44 2.10 4.31
C LEU A 235 -18.75 3.00 3.27
N ASP A 236 -19.27 3.11 2.05
CA ASP A 236 -18.82 4.14 1.10
C ASP A 236 -19.15 5.55 1.60
N SER A 237 -20.20 5.69 2.42
CA SER A 237 -20.51 6.93 3.15
C SER A 237 -19.38 7.36 4.10
N LEU A 238 -18.64 6.39 4.66
CA LEU A 238 -17.49 6.68 5.52
C LEU A 238 -16.32 7.23 4.70
N ASN A 239 -16.09 6.76 3.48
CA ASN A 239 -15.11 7.37 2.58
C ASN A 239 -15.55 8.76 2.09
N THR A 240 -16.86 9.05 2.10
CA THR A 240 -17.46 10.33 1.67
C THR A 240 -17.83 11.29 2.80
N GLY A 241 -17.63 10.92 4.08
CA GLY A 241 -17.78 11.83 5.22
C GLY A 241 -16.85 13.05 5.16
N GLU A 242 -17.26 14.14 5.82
CA GLU A 242 -16.93 15.58 5.60
C GLU A 242 -15.46 15.99 5.30
N GLN A 243 -14.45 15.13 5.50
CA GLN A 243 -13.07 15.36 5.04
C GLN A 243 -12.45 14.06 4.50
N SER A 244 -11.92 14.12 3.27
CA SER A 244 -11.16 13.01 2.69
C SER A 244 -9.89 12.74 3.51
N ILE A 245 -9.44 11.47 3.55
CA ILE A 245 -8.17 11.11 4.21
C ILE A 245 -7.00 11.90 3.63
N GLU A 246 -7.04 12.22 2.34
CA GLU A 246 -6.05 13.07 1.70
C GLU A 246 -6.01 14.48 2.31
N MET A 247 -7.16 15.08 2.59
CA MET A 247 -7.26 16.41 3.21
C MET A 247 -6.83 16.39 4.68
N GLU A 248 -7.25 15.38 5.43
CA GLU A 248 -6.82 15.21 6.82
C GLU A 248 -5.31 14.97 6.92
N LEU A 249 -4.77 14.15 6.01
CA LEU A 249 -3.35 13.89 5.93
C LEU A 249 -2.58 15.16 5.59
N ALA A 250 -3.03 15.94 4.60
CA ALA A 250 -2.42 17.23 4.29
C ALA A 250 -2.44 18.18 5.49
N LYS A 251 -3.56 18.27 6.21
CA LYS A 251 -3.66 19.06 7.45
C LYS A 251 -2.69 18.57 8.53
N ALA A 252 -2.53 17.25 8.67
CA ALA A 252 -1.60 16.68 9.64
C ALA A 252 -0.15 16.99 9.28
N LEU A 253 0.23 16.90 8.01
CA LEU A 253 1.57 17.20 7.53
C LEU A 253 1.89 18.71 7.56
N MET A 254 0.90 19.58 7.44
CA MET A 254 1.10 21.03 7.56
C MET A 254 1.36 21.52 8.99
N LYS A 255 1.04 20.70 10.01
CA LYS A 255 1.24 21.03 11.43
C LYS A 255 2.60 20.56 11.97
N GLN A 256 3.39 19.88 11.15
CA GLN A 256 4.75 19.43 11.44
C GLN A 256 5.74 20.42 10.84
#